data_AF-F3KN06-F1
#
_entry.id   AF-F3KN06-F1
#
_cell.length_a   1.000
_cell.length_b   1.000
_cell.length_c   1.000
_cell.angle_alpha   90.00
_cell.angle_beta   90.00
_cell.angle_gamma   90.00
#
_symmetry.space_group_name_H-M   'P 1'
#
loop_
_entity.id
_entity.type
_entity.pdbx_description
1 polymer ?
#
loop_
_entity_poly.entity_id
_entity_poly.type
_entity_poly.pdbx_seq_one_letter_code
_entity_poly.pdbx_strand_id
1 'polypeptide(L)'
;MGSGWTRERWYEFRTGHSTYLIFILTFVNFILISYRLLIEKISFFKDLVPELWIFTVLFLALYIPTAIIIGYWHRHTQLKVENTITMQQNPFYAKLFRVLIDVQLGNMPKEEIEKFRNLLLSIEKKMDYVNDDQ
;
A
#
# COMPACT_ATOMS: atom_id res chain seq x y z
N MET A 1 -13.61 -13.02 23.63
CA MET A 1 -14.08 -13.06 22.22
C MET A 1 -15.26 -12.10 22.09
N GLY A 2 -15.14 -10.95 21.39
CA GLY A 2 -16.34 -10.11 21.22
C GLY A 2 -16.21 -8.66 20.71
N SER A 3 -15.03 -8.08 20.52
CA SER A 3 -14.91 -6.70 19.99
C SER A 3 -13.89 -6.50 18.86
N GLY A 4 -13.14 -7.55 18.50
CA GLY A 4 -12.14 -7.53 17.41
C GLY A 4 -12.69 -7.98 16.06
N TRP A 5 -13.45 -9.08 16.03
CA TRP A 5 -13.85 -9.75 14.79
C TRP A 5 -14.52 -8.84 13.75
N THR A 6 -15.52 -8.04 14.14
CA THR A 6 -16.17 -7.11 13.20
C THR A 6 -15.23 -6.03 12.69
N ARG A 7 -14.30 -5.56 13.53
CA ARG A 7 -13.32 -4.53 13.15
C ARG A 7 -12.26 -5.11 12.21
N GLU A 8 -11.84 -6.34 12.45
CA GLU A 8 -10.91 -7.10 11.59
C GLU A 8 -11.55 -7.37 10.23
N ARG A 9 -12.77 -7.94 10.20
CA ARG A 9 -13.50 -8.16 8.95
C ARG A 9 -13.78 -6.85 8.19
N TRP A 10 -14.09 -5.77 8.89
CA TRP A 10 -14.24 -4.45 8.26
C TRP A 10 -12.92 -3.92 7.69
N TYR A 11 -11.81 -4.11 8.40
CA TYR A 11 -10.48 -3.73 7.92
C TYR A 11 -10.10 -4.54 6.67
N GLU A 12 -10.29 -5.85 6.69
CA GLU A 12 -10.04 -6.75 5.56
C GLU A 12 -10.93 -6.41 4.37
N PHE A 13 -12.22 -6.18 4.60
CA PHE A 13 -13.14 -5.73 3.55
C PHE A 13 -12.65 -4.44 2.90
N ARG A 14 -12.34 -3.40 3.69
CA ARG A 14 -11.85 -2.13 3.14
C ARG A 14 -10.54 -2.29 2.40
N THR A 15 -9.64 -3.13 2.91
CA THR A 15 -8.34 -3.40 2.29
C THR A 15 -8.54 -4.14 0.97
N GLY A 16 -9.32 -5.21 0.94
CA GLY A 16 -9.63 -5.96 -0.28
C GLY A 16 -10.39 -5.12 -1.31
N HIS A 17 -11.36 -4.33 -0.85
CA HIS A 17 -12.12 -3.43 -1.70
C HIS A 17 -11.22 -2.35 -2.32
N SER A 18 -10.44 -1.64 -1.50
CA SER A 18 -9.64 -0.51 -1.98
C SER A 18 -8.45 -0.94 -2.84
N THR A 19 -7.83 -2.07 -2.52
CA THR A 19 -6.64 -2.53 -3.22
C THR A 19 -6.97 -3.29 -4.51
N TYR A 20 -8.00 -4.14 -4.51
CA TYR A 20 -8.28 -5.04 -5.64
C TYR A 20 -9.58 -4.70 -6.37
N LEU A 21 -10.68 -4.50 -5.65
CA LEU A 21 -11.99 -4.31 -6.30
C LEU A 21 -12.08 -2.93 -6.98
N ILE A 22 -11.67 -1.86 -6.31
CA ILE A 22 -11.65 -0.50 -6.87
C ILE A 22 -10.73 -0.44 -8.10
N PHE A 23 -9.60 -1.14 -8.07
CA PHE A 23 -8.69 -1.20 -9.21
C PHE A 23 -9.42 -1.69 -10.46
N ILE A 24 -10.03 -2.88 -10.42
CA ILE A 24 -10.77 -3.46 -11.55
C ILE A 24 -11.97 -2.59 -11.93
N LEU A 25 -12.76 -2.16 -10.94
CA LEU A 25 -13.95 -1.35 -11.17
C LEU A 25 -13.61 -0.02 -11.88
N THR A 26 -12.50 0.61 -11.50
CA THR A 26 -12.03 1.85 -12.11
C THR A 26 -11.63 1.63 -13.56
N PHE A 27 -10.94 0.54 -13.89
CA PHE A 27 -10.63 0.21 -15.29
C PHE A 27 -11.87 -0.01 -16.13
N VAL A 28 -12.80 -0.83 -15.64
CA VAL A 28 -14.04 -1.13 -16.37
C VAL A 28 -14.82 0.15 -16.61
N ASN A 29 -15.00 0.97 -15.57
CA ASN A 29 -15.71 2.24 -15.70
C ASN A 29 -14.99 3.21 -16.64
N PHE A 30 -13.66 3.33 -16.53
CA PHE A 30 -12.88 4.20 -17.40
C PHE A 30 -12.99 3.78 -18.86
N ILE A 31 -12.87 2.48 -19.14
CA ILE A 31 -12.99 1.93 -20.49
C ILE A 31 -14.39 2.22 -21.06
N LEU A 32 -15.45 1.90 -20.32
CA LEU A 32 -16.83 2.10 -20.77
C LEU A 32 -17.16 3.59 -21.01
N ILE A 33 -16.80 4.47 -20.08
CA ILE A 33 -17.07 5.90 -20.17
C ILE A 33 -16.24 6.52 -21.30
N SER A 34 -14.95 6.20 -21.38
CA SER A 34 -14.07 6.74 -22.43
C SER A 34 -14.52 6.29 -23.80
N TYR A 35 -14.89 5.02 -23.95
CA TYR A 35 -15.41 4.50 -25.20
C TYR A 35 -16.69 5.24 -25.63
N ARG A 36 -17.68 5.32 -24.73
CA ARG A 36 -18.98 5.94 -25.03
C ARG A 36 -18.89 7.45 -25.29
N LEU A 37 -18.02 8.16 -24.59
CA LEU A 37 -17.93 9.62 -24.68
C LEU A 37 -16.93 10.10 -25.73
N LEU A 38 -15.85 9.36 -25.97
CA LEU A 38 -14.77 9.78 -26.86
C LEU A 38 -14.84 9.04 -28.20
N ILE A 39 -14.93 7.71 -28.18
CA ILE A 39 -14.86 6.89 -29.39
C ILE A 39 -16.17 6.97 -30.18
N GLU A 40 -17.32 6.72 -29.53
CA GLU A 40 -18.60 6.71 -30.24
C GLU A 40 -19.05 8.08 -30.75
N LYS A 41 -18.63 9.17 -30.07
CA LYS A 41 -19.05 10.53 -30.40
C LYS A 41 -18.18 11.22 -31.45
N ILE A 42 -16.94 10.79 -31.64
CA ILE A 42 -16.00 11.42 -32.57
C ILE A 42 -15.81 10.48 -33.76
N SER A 43 -16.32 10.86 -34.94
CA SER A 43 -16.29 10.01 -36.14
C SER A 43 -14.90 9.45 -36.48
N PHE A 44 -13.84 10.26 -36.35
CA PHE A 44 -12.46 9.82 -36.61
C PHE A 44 -12.05 8.59 -35.76
N PHE A 45 -12.38 8.59 -34.46
CA PHE A 45 -12.01 7.48 -33.59
C PHE A 45 -12.93 6.26 -33.78
N LYS A 46 -14.21 6.51 -34.08
CA LYS A 46 -15.18 5.45 -34.38
C LYS A 46 -14.78 4.63 -35.61
N ASP A 47 -14.22 5.28 -36.64
CA ASP A 47 -13.79 4.59 -37.85
C ASP A 47 -12.53 3.72 -37.62
N LEU A 48 -11.67 4.12 -36.68
CA LEU A 48 -10.46 3.37 -36.33
C LEU A 48 -10.72 2.22 -35.35
N VAL A 49 -11.59 2.43 -34.36
CA VAL A 49 -11.86 1.46 -33.29
C VAL A 49 -13.36 1.38 -32.98
N PRO A 50 -14.16 0.78 -33.88
CA PRO A 50 -15.63 0.79 -33.79
C PRO A 50 -16.21 -0.17 -32.74
N GLU A 51 -15.37 -1.03 -32.16
CA GLU A 51 -15.77 -2.11 -31.25
C GLU A 51 -15.12 -1.91 -29.88
N LEU A 52 -15.92 -2.00 -28.82
CA LEU A 52 -15.49 -1.80 -27.43
C LEU A 52 -14.36 -2.75 -27.04
N TRP A 53 -14.41 -4.01 -27.50
CA TRP A 53 -13.40 -4.99 -27.15
C TRP A 53 -12.05 -4.68 -27.81
N ILE A 54 -12.04 -4.15 -29.04
CA ILE A 54 -10.81 -3.72 -29.73
C ILE A 54 -10.17 -2.55 -28.98
N PHE A 55 -10.99 -1.56 -28.60
CA PHE A 55 -10.53 -0.43 -27.78
C PHE A 55 -9.94 -0.91 -26.45
N THR A 56 -10.62 -1.85 -25.79
CA THR A 56 -10.19 -2.42 -24.51
C THR A 56 -8.82 -3.08 -24.62
N VAL A 57 -8.63 -3.95 -25.62
CA VAL A 57 -7.36 -4.65 -25.85
C VAL A 57 -6.23 -3.66 -26.16
N LEU A 58 -6.48 -2.70 -27.06
CA LEU A 58 -5.50 -1.67 -27.42
C LEU A 58 -5.11 -0.81 -26.21
N PHE A 59 -6.10 -0.37 -25.44
CA PHE A 59 -5.89 0.42 -24.23
C PHE A 59 -5.04 -0.36 -23.22
N LEU A 60 -5.39 -1.62 -22.90
CA LEU A 60 -4.62 -2.44 -21.96
C LEU A 60 -3.20 -2.70 -22.45
N ALA A 61 -3.02 -2.96 -23.75
CA ALA A 61 -1.71 -3.20 -24.35
C ALA A 61 -0.78 -1.98 -24.25
N LEU A 62 -1.30 -0.76 -24.26
CA LEU A 62 -0.52 0.47 -24.07
C LEU A 62 -0.39 0.87 -22.60
N TYR A 63 -1.47 0.72 -21.85
CA TYR A 63 -1.55 1.13 -20.44
C TYR A 63 -0.64 0.29 -19.56
N ILE A 64 -0.65 -1.04 -19.70
CA ILE A 64 0.12 -1.93 -18.82
C ILE A 64 1.64 -1.65 -18.91
N PRO A 65 2.25 -1.61 -20.11
CA PRO A 65 3.67 -1.25 -20.23
C PRO A 65 3.98 0.14 -19.71
N THR A 66 3.12 1.12 -20.00
CA THR A 66 3.30 2.50 -19.51
C THR A 66 3.28 2.56 -17.99
N ALA A 67 2.34 1.88 -17.35
CA ALA A 67 2.24 1.78 -15.90
C ALA A 67 3.47 1.09 -15.30
N ILE A 68 3.99 0.03 -15.94
CA ILE A 68 5.23 -0.64 -15.51
C ILE A 68 6.42 0.32 -15.58
N ILE A 69 6.56 1.09 -16.67
CA ILE A 69 7.66 2.04 -16.84
C ILE A 69 7.60 3.15 -15.78
N ILE A 70 6.42 3.73 -15.56
CA ILE A 70 6.22 4.76 -14.53
C ILE A 70 6.50 4.18 -13.14
N GLY A 71 6.01 2.98 -12.85
CA GLY A 71 6.27 2.30 -11.57
C GLY A 71 7.75 1.99 -11.35
N TYR A 72 8.45 1.55 -12.40
CA TYR A 72 9.90 1.36 -12.36
C TYR A 72 10.63 2.67 -12.07
N TRP A 73 10.28 3.75 -12.76
CA TRP A 73 10.86 5.08 -12.54
C TRP A 73 10.63 5.53 -11.10
N HIS A 74 9.39 5.47 -10.62
CA HIS A 74 9.02 5.84 -9.25
C HIS A 74 9.82 5.05 -8.20
N ARG A 75 9.99 3.74 -8.39
CA ARG A 75 10.80 2.88 -7.51
C ARG A 75 12.24 3.36 -7.38
N HIS A 76 12.85 3.86 -8.45
CA HIS A 76 14.26 4.27 -8.45
C HIS A 76 14.46 5.72 -8.01
N THR A 77 13.47 6.59 -8.20
CA THR A 77 13.62 8.02 -7.91
C THR A 77 12.93 8.45 -6.62
N GLN A 78 11.64 8.11 -6.45
CA GLN A 78 10.80 8.69 -5.39
C GLN A 78 10.73 7.81 -4.14
N LEU A 79 10.73 6.49 -4.30
CA LEU A 79 10.54 5.56 -3.19
C LEU A 79 11.53 5.77 -2.04
N LYS A 80 12.79 6.09 -2.35
CA LYS A 80 13.81 6.39 -1.34
C LYS A 80 13.46 7.64 -0.52
N VAL A 81 12.97 8.69 -1.17
CA VAL A 81 12.60 9.96 -0.55
C VAL A 81 11.40 9.75 0.37
N GLU A 82 10.36 9.07 -0.13
CA GLU A 82 9.14 8.76 0.64
C GLU A 82 9.44 7.92 1.87
N ASN A 83 10.24 6.86 1.72
CA ASN A 83 10.67 6.03 2.84
C ASN A 83 11.47 6.83 3.87
N THR A 84 12.38 7.70 3.42
CA THR A 84 13.17 8.55 4.31
C THR A 84 12.26 9.50 5.11
N ILE A 85 11.33 10.17 4.45
CA ILE A 85 10.37 11.07 5.09
C ILE A 85 9.52 10.29 6.11
N THR A 86 9.01 9.13 5.73
CA THR A 86 8.15 8.30 6.59
C THR A 86 8.91 7.83 7.83
N MET A 87 10.16 7.39 7.68
CA MET A 87 11.01 6.98 8.79
C MET A 87 11.36 8.15 9.72
N GLN A 88 11.66 9.33 9.16
CA GLN A 88 11.97 10.54 9.94
C GLN A 88 10.76 11.08 10.70
N GLN A 89 9.56 10.97 10.12
CA GLN A 89 8.32 11.43 10.75
C GLN A 89 7.90 10.56 11.94
N ASN A 90 8.34 9.31 12.00
CA ASN A 90 7.92 8.39 13.05
C ASN A 90 8.85 8.49 14.28
N PRO A 91 8.41 9.13 15.39
CA PRO A 91 9.25 9.31 16.58
C PRO A 91 9.59 7.99 17.27
N PHE A 92 8.82 6.92 17.01
CA PHE A 92 9.10 5.60 17.57
C PHE A 92 10.40 5.02 17.04
N TYR A 93 10.68 5.14 15.73
CA TYR A 93 11.94 4.68 15.15
C TYR A 93 13.13 5.46 15.70
N ALA A 94 13.01 6.80 15.80
CA ALA A 94 14.03 7.62 16.42
C ALA A 94 14.33 7.19 17.87
N LYS A 95 13.27 6.90 18.65
CA LYS A 95 13.41 6.41 20.04
C LYS A 95 14.10 5.05 20.09
N LEU A 96 13.75 4.11 19.22
CA LEU A 96 14.39 2.79 19.12
C LEU A 96 15.90 2.92 18.86
N PHE A 97 16.28 3.66 17.81
CA PHE A 97 17.69 3.83 17.47
C PHE A 97 18.48 4.54 18.56
N ARG A 98 17.89 5.56 19.21
CA ARG A 98 18.51 6.25 20.35
C ARG A 98 18.80 5.28 21.49
N VAL A 99 17.82 4.46 21.89
CA VAL A 99 18.00 3.48 22.97
C VAL A 99 19.12 2.49 22.65
N LEU A 100 19.20 2.01 21.41
CA LEU A 100 20.29 1.12 20.99
C LEU A 100 21.68 1.77 21.14
N ILE A 101 21.81 3.04 20.73
CA ILE A 101 23.07 3.80 20.85
C ILE A 101 23.42 4.02 22.33
N ASP A 102 22.46 4.44 23.16
CA ASP A 102 22.68 4.71 24.59
C ASP A 102 23.12 3.44 25.35
N VAL A 103 22.58 2.27 24.98
CA VAL A 103 23.01 0.97 25.51
C VAL A 103 24.45 0.66 25.11
N GLN A 104 24.84 0.87 23.85
CA GLN A 104 26.21 0.61 23.37
C GLN A 104 27.23 1.55 24.03
N LEU A 105 26.86 2.80 24.27
CA LEU A 105 27.71 3.78 24.94
C LEU A 105 27.80 3.58 26.45
N GLY A 106 26.98 2.69 27.03
CA GLY A 106 26.91 2.50 28.48
C GLY A 106 26.23 3.67 29.22
N ASN A 107 25.58 4.57 28.49
CA ASN A 107 24.91 5.77 29.02
C ASN A 107 23.50 5.50 29.54
N MET A 108 23.08 4.23 29.59
CA MET A 108 21.75 3.82 30.03
C MET A 108 21.81 2.92 31.26
N PRO A 109 21.07 3.24 32.34
CA PRO A 109 20.99 2.39 33.52
C PRO A 109 20.30 1.06 33.20
N LYS A 110 20.72 -0.02 33.86
CA LYS A 110 20.19 -1.38 33.63
C LYS A 110 18.67 -1.49 33.80
N GLU A 111 18.09 -0.69 34.71
CA GLU A 111 16.64 -0.63 34.94
C GLU A 111 15.87 -0.14 33.71
N GLU A 112 16.37 0.89 33.01
CA GLU A 112 15.74 1.41 31.80
C GLU A 112 15.82 0.40 30.64
N ILE A 113 16.94 -0.33 30.54
CA ILE A 113 17.13 -1.40 29.56
C ILE A 113 16.10 -2.51 29.81
N GLU A 114 15.93 -2.91 31.07
CA GLU A 114 14.96 -3.95 31.45
C GLU A 114 13.53 -3.52 31.18
N LYS A 115 13.19 -2.26 31.48
CA LYS A 115 11.87 -1.69 31.15
C LYS A 115 11.60 -1.70 29.65
N PHE A 116 12.59 -1.33 28.84
CA PHE A 116 12.48 -1.35 27.39
C PHE A 116 12.35 -2.77 26.85
N ARG A 117 13.13 -3.71 27.39
CA ARG A 117 13.02 -5.15 27.07
C ARG A 117 11.63 -5.68 27.37
N ASN A 118 11.05 -5.34 28.52
CA ASN A 118 9.71 -5.77 28.90
C ASN A 118 8.63 -5.18 27.98
N LEU A 119 8.81 -3.95 27.52
CA LEU A 119 7.94 -3.37 26.48
C LEU A 119 8.02 -4.19 25.19
N LEU A 120 9.21 -4.53 24.71
CA LEU A 120 9.38 -5.34 23.49
C LEU A 120 8.75 -6.73 23.65
N LEU A 121 8.98 -7.41 24.79
CA LEU A 121 8.35 -8.70 25.09
C LEU A 121 6.82 -8.62 25.12
N SER A 122 6.25 -7.51 25.58
CA SER A 122 4.79 -7.32 25.56
C SER A 122 4.24 -7.17 24.14
N ILE A 123 5.03 -6.61 23.23
CA ILE A 123 4.68 -6.48 21.82
C ILE A 123 4.79 -7.85 21.13
N GLU A 124 5.89 -8.57 21.36
CA GLU A 124 6.10 -9.92 20.80
C GLU A 124 4.99 -10.87 21.22
N LYS A 125 4.69 -10.96 22.52
CA LYS A 125 3.58 -11.80 23.01
C LYS A 125 2.26 -11.43 22.36
N LYS A 126 1.99 -10.14 22.18
CA LYS A 126 0.76 -9.67 21.52
C LYS A 126 0.72 -10.06 20.03
N MET A 127 1.86 -10.19 19.36
CA MET A 127 1.94 -10.73 18.00
C MET A 127 1.77 -12.25 17.97
N ASP A 128 2.36 -12.98 18.92
CA ASP A 128 2.24 -14.44 18.99
C ASP A 128 0.79 -14.88 19.28
N TYR A 129 0.08 -14.18 20.18
CA TYR A 129 -1.36 -14.38 20.40
C TYR A 129 -2.20 -14.15 19.13
N VAL A 130 -1.78 -13.27 18.23
CA VAL A 130 -2.48 -13.04 16.95
C VAL A 130 -2.19 -14.14 15.93
N ASN A 131 -1.04 -14.82 16.04
CA ASN A 131 -0.64 -15.92 15.15
C ASN A 131 -1.20 -17.28 15.60
N ASP A 132 -1.42 -17.50 16.89
CA ASP A 132 -2.01 -18.76 17.43
C ASP A 132 -3.55 -18.82 17.28
N ASP A 133 -4.21 -17.68 17.05
CA ASP A 133 -5.65 -17.57 16.81
C ASP A 133 -6.05 -17.61 15.30
N GLN A 134 -5.09 -17.90 14.40
CA GLN A 134 -5.32 -18.16 12.95
C GLN A 134 -5.23 -19.65 12.61
#